data_AF-A0A0K3CIJ8-F1
#
_entry.id   AF-A0A0K3CIJ8-F1
#
_cell.length_a   1.000
_cell.length_b   1.000
_cell.length_c   1.000
_cell.angle_alpha   90.00
_cell.angle_beta   90.00
_cell.angle_gamma   90.00
#
_symmetry.space_group_name_H-M   'P 1'
#
loop_
_entity.id
_entity.type
_entity.pdbx_description
1 polymer ?
#
loop_
_entity_poly.entity_id
_entity_poly.type
_entity_poly.pdbx_seq_one_letter_code
_entity_poly.pdbx_strand_id
1 'polypeptide(L)'
;MSTSGSRFEELDEGDTVSRGPAQTEGAAREGEPDGLSWSIRDLLGRATSLKVKGNTEFGQGQGRWQMALETYREGLAELPPAPRKPASPSLKGKEKAIEDDGQMEQKDEEPAGTAAEQDEVRELRAILSANVAACLLKLERYKEAVTACDAALEEKPDYAKALHRRALANEAIGSWSSLEASLADYNKLATLPDVSPLLADQIKAAQRRLPDKVRAQQDKEKDEVIGKLKDLGNTLLGKFGLSTDNFKFVEQPGGGHSISFQR
;
A
#
# COMPACT_ATOMS: atom_id res chain seq x y z
N MET A 1 11.63 -7.57 33.27
CA MET A 1 12.27 -7.55 31.93
C MET A 1 11.42 -8.46 31.06
N SER A 2 10.53 -8.02 30.17
CA SER A 2 10.64 -6.98 29.15
C SER A 2 9.24 -6.49 28.81
N THR A 3 9.00 -5.18 28.93
CA THR A 3 7.80 -4.51 28.41
C THR A 3 8.09 -4.09 26.99
N SER A 4 7.53 -4.81 26.00
CA SER A 4 7.48 -4.35 24.62
C SER A 4 6.37 -3.32 24.50
N GLY A 5 6.68 -2.07 24.88
CA GLY A 5 5.79 -0.93 24.72
C GLY A 5 5.52 -0.66 23.24
N SER A 6 4.24 -0.74 22.87
CA SER A 6 3.68 -0.38 21.57
C SER A 6 4.21 0.97 21.09
N ARG A 7 5.04 0.96 20.03
CA ARG A 7 5.62 2.14 19.37
C ARG A 7 4.62 2.82 18.41
N PHE A 8 3.31 2.71 18.67
CA PHE A 8 2.27 2.86 17.64
C PHE A 8 1.17 3.87 18.00
N GLU A 9 1.30 4.67 19.07
CA GLU A 9 0.19 5.48 19.58
C GLU A 9 0.24 7.00 19.30
N GLU A 10 1.36 7.62 18.95
CA GLU A 10 1.47 9.09 19.12
C GLU A 10 1.31 9.97 17.86
N LEU A 11 0.67 9.50 16.78
CA LEU A 11 0.39 10.36 15.60
C LEU A 11 -1.09 10.52 15.24
N ASP A 12 -1.99 9.95 16.03
CA ASP A 12 -3.44 10.03 15.75
C ASP A 12 -4.18 11.07 16.61
N GLU A 13 -3.51 11.68 17.58
CA GLU A 13 -4.09 12.69 18.48
C GLU A 13 -4.00 14.11 17.92
N GLY A 14 -4.69 14.38 16.82
CA GLY A 14 -4.60 15.70 16.18
C GLY A 14 -5.79 16.06 15.32
N ASP A 15 -7.01 15.92 15.85
CA ASP A 15 -8.18 16.63 15.31
C ASP A 15 -9.20 16.92 16.44
N THR A 16 -8.79 17.76 17.40
CA THR A 16 -9.76 18.41 18.30
C THR A 16 -10.47 19.53 17.53
N VAL A 17 -11.58 19.18 16.89
CA VAL A 17 -12.45 20.17 16.23
C VAL A 17 -13.19 20.99 17.28
N SER A 18 -12.97 22.31 17.19
CA SER A 18 -13.70 23.37 17.89
C SER A 18 -15.21 23.24 17.73
N ARG A 19 -15.89 23.39 18.87
CA ARG A 19 -17.34 23.30 19.08
C ARG A 19 -18.08 24.46 18.38
N GLY A 20 -19.07 24.15 17.57
CA GLY A 20 -20.08 25.06 16.99
C GLY A 20 -21.42 24.32 16.84
N PRO A 21 -22.58 25.02 16.80
CA PRO A 21 -23.74 24.65 17.60
C PRO A 21 -24.67 23.57 17.02
N ALA A 22 -25.53 23.11 17.92
CA ALA A 22 -26.43 21.97 17.84
C ALA A 22 -27.64 22.12 16.90
N GLN A 23 -28.30 20.95 16.72
CA GLN A 23 -29.65 20.68 16.17
C GLN A 23 -29.64 20.50 14.64
N THR A 24 -30.21 19.43 14.07
CA THR A 24 -31.53 18.84 14.36
C THR A 24 -31.57 17.31 14.24
N GLU A 25 -32.34 16.68 15.14
CA GLU A 25 -32.88 15.33 15.00
C GLU A 25 -33.81 15.24 13.78
N GLY A 26 -33.77 14.10 13.08
CA GLY A 26 -34.66 13.81 11.96
C GLY A 26 -34.63 12.32 11.62
N ALA A 27 -35.42 11.54 12.36
CA ALA A 27 -35.78 10.19 11.97
C ALA A 27 -36.76 10.25 10.80
N ALA A 28 -36.42 9.62 9.67
CA ALA A 28 -37.39 9.13 8.70
C ALA A 28 -36.72 8.05 7.83
N ARG A 29 -37.09 6.78 8.07
CA ARG A 29 -37.01 5.73 7.06
C ARG A 29 -38.22 5.93 6.15
N GLU A 30 -38.04 6.56 5.01
CA GLU A 30 -39.06 6.66 3.96
C GLU A 30 -38.44 6.27 2.62
N GLY A 31 -39.24 5.58 1.81
CA GLY A 31 -38.84 4.63 0.78
C GLY A 31 -37.90 5.16 -0.31
N GLU A 32 -37.08 4.25 -0.82
CA GLU A 32 -36.24 4.48 -1.99
C GLU A 32 -37.12 4.79 -3.20
N PRO A 33 -37.00 5.98 -3.81
CA PRO A 33 -37.57 6.26 -5.12
C PRO A 33 -36.67 5.61 -6.16
N ASP A 34 -37.22 4.67 -6.93
CA ASP A 34 -36.61 4.16 -8.16
C ASP A 34 -36.19 5.35 -9.05
N GLY A 35 -34.89 5.54 -9.23
CA GLY A 35 -34.33 6.37 -10.30
C GLY A 35 -33.64 7.69 -9.94
N LEU A 36 -33.27 7.97 -8.68
CA LEU A 36 -32.39 9.11 -8.39
C LEU A 36 -30.92 8.79 -8.74
N SER A 37 -30.44 9.33 -9.86
CA SER A 37 -29.00 9.56 -10.04
C SER A 37 -28.56 10.60 -9.01
N TRP A 38 -27.78 10.17 -8.01
CA TRP A 38 -27.26 11.05 -6.98
C TRP A 38 -26.26 12.04 -7.57
N SER A 39 -26.34 13.31 -7.17
CA SER A 39 -25.33 14.29 -7.58
C SER A 39 -24.00 14.00 -6.89
N ILE A 40 -22.88 14.42 -7.48
CA ILE A 40 -21.57 14.25 -6.84
C ILE A 40 -21.50 14.96 -5.49
N ARG A 41 -22.21 16.08 -5.35
CA ARG A 41 -22.33 16.77 -4.07
C ARG A 41 -22.98 15.90 -2.99
N ASP A 42 -24.02 15.14 -3.35
CA ASP A 42 -24.68 14.23 -2.41
C ASP A 42 -23.77 13.06 -2.03
N LEU A 43 -23.06 12.49 -3.02
CA LEU A 43 -22.09 11.41 -2.80
C LEU A 43 -20.95 11.86 -1.87
N LEU A 44 -20.38 13.04 -2.12
CA LEU A 44 -19.36 13.65 -1.27
C LEU A 44 -19.88 13.87 0.16
N GLY A 45 -21.13 14.32 0.31
CA GLY A 45 -21.79 14.50 1.60
C GLY A 45 -21.89 13.18 2.38
N ARG A 46 -22.38 12.12 1.74
CA ARG A 46 -22.47 10.79 2.35
C ARG A 46 -21.12 10.21 2.74
N ALA A 47 -20.16 10.23 1.81
CA ALA A 47 -18.81 9.75 2.06
C ALA A 47 -18.12 10.53 3.20
N THR A 48 -18.35 11.84 3.29
CA THR A 48 -17.84 12.68 4.39
C THR A 48 -18.48 12.31 5.74
N SER A 49 -19.79 12.07 5.77
CA SER A 49 -20.48 11.60 6.98
C SER A 49 -19.92 10.26 7.46
N LEU A 50 -19.73 9.32 6.53
CA LEU A 50 -19.12 8.02 6.82
C LEU A 50 -17.68 8.17 7.31
N LYS A 51 -16.88 9.07 6.73
CA LYS A 51 -15.55 9.43 7.26
C LYS A 51 -15.62 9.85 8.73
N VAL A 52 -16.53 10.75 9.10
CA VAL A 52 -16.66 11.24 10.48
C VAL A 52 -17.08 10.12 11.43
N LYS A 53 -18.04 9.29 11.01
CA LYS A 53 -18.46 8.10 11.76
C LYS A 53 -17.27 7.14 11.96
N GLY A 54 -16.54 6.82 10.90
CA GLY A 54 -15.37 5.96 10.96
C GLY A 54 -14.27 6.52 11.87
N ASN A 55 -14.03 7.84 11.85
CA ASN A 55 -13.07 8.49 12.76
C ASN A 55 -13.49 8.31 14.23
N THR A 56 -14.78 8.45 14.51
CA THR A 56 -15.34 8.25 15.86
C THR A 56 -15.17 6.80 16.32
N GLU A 57 -15.43 5.84 15.44
CA GLU A 57 -15.27 4.41 15.72
C GLU A 57 -13.79 4.03 15.89
N PHE A 58 -12.89 4.66 15.13
CA PHE A 58 -11.46 4.44 15.21
C PHE A 58 -10.89 4.88 16.57
N GLY A 59 -11.28 6.08 17.03
CA GLY A 59 -10.85 6.64 18.30
C GLY A 59 -11.33 5.88 19.54
N GLN A 60 -12.31 4.98 19.40
CA GLN A 60 -12.83 4.16 20.50
C GLN A 60 -11.98 2.91 20.81
N GLY A 61 -10.91 2.65 20.04
CA GLY A 61 -9.88 1.66 20.38
C GLY A 61 -10.11 0.24 19.83
N GLN A 62 -9.36 -0.72 20.38
CA GLN A 62 -9.05 -2.02 19.75
C GLN A 62 -10.28 -2.84 19.31
N GLY A 63 -11.42 -2.69 20.00
CA GLY A 63 -12.65 -3.41 19.68
C GLY A 63 -13.44 -2.86 18.48
N ARG A 64 -13.09 -1.67 17.96
CA ARG A 64 -13.87 -0.98 16.93
C ARG A 64 -13.12 -0.64 15.66
N TRP A 65 -11.83 -0.97 15.55
CA TRP A 65 -11.07 -0.75 14.31
C TRP A 65 -11.62 -1.52 13.11
N GLN A 66 -12.17 -2.72 13.32
CA GLN A 66 -12.84 -3.48 12.27
C GLN A 66 -14.14 -2.79 11.80
N MET A 67 -14.87 -2.17 12.72
CA MET A 67 -16.08 -1.41 12.38
C MET A 67 -15.72 -0.12 11.64
N ALA A 68 -14.72 0.62 12.13
CA ALA A 68 -14.18 1.79 11.44
C ALA A 68 -13.70 1.45 10.01
N LEU A 69 -12.98 0.32 9.86
CA LEU A 69 -12.55 -0.20 8.57
C LEU A 69 -13.72 -0.38 7.60
N GLU A 70 -14.80 -0.99 8.06
CA GLU A 70 -15.99 -1.20 7.23
C GLU A 70 -16.66 0.13 6.89
N THR A 71 -16.84 1.02 7.87
CA THR A 71 -17.41 2.35 7.64
C THR A 71 -16.60 3.17 6.63
N TYR A 72 -15.26 3.11 6.65
CA TYR A 72 -14.45 3.79 5.63
C TYR A 72 -14.58 3.16 4.25
N ARG A 73 -14.73 1.83 4.17
CA ARG A 73 -14.97 1.11 2.89
C ARG A 73 -16.34 1.43 2.31
N GLU A 74 -17.37 1.52 3.14
CA GLU A 74 -18.68 2.04 2.75
C GLU A 74 -18.54 3.46 2.18
N GLY A 75 -17.78 4.33 2.85
CA GLY A 75 -17.52 5.69 2.37
C GLY A 75 -16.80 5.74 1.02
N LEU A 76 -15.90 4.79 0.74
CA LEU A 76 -15.24 4.67 -0.56
C LEU A 76 -16.20 4.17 -1.65
N ALA A 77 -17.11 3.24 -1.32
CA ALA A 77 -18.09 2.70 -2.25
C ALA A 77 -19.13 3.74 -2.71
N GLU A 78 -19.38 4.77 -1.89
CA GLU A 78 -20.23 5.91 -2.26
C GLU A 78 -19.61 6.82 -3.31
N LEU A 79 -18.28 6.86 -3.41
CA LEU A 79 -17.59 7.75 -4.34
C LEU A 79 -17.57 7.15 -5.75
N PRO A 80 -17.72 7.98 -6.81
CA PRO A 80 -17.53 7.51 -8.19
C PRO A 80 -16.18 6.79 -8.34
N PRO A 81 -16.04 5.78 -9.20
CA PRO A 81 -14.75 5.13 -9.42
C PRO A 81 -13.74 6.10 -10.06
N ALA A 82 -12.45 5.88 -9.81
CA ALA A 82 -11.41 6.63 -10.51
C ALA A 82 -11.49 6.31 -12.02
N PRO A 83 -11.30 7.29 -12.92
CA PRO A 83 -11.17 7.02 -14.33
C PRO A 83 -9.98 6.06 -14.53
N ARG A 84 -10.21 4.96 -15.25
CA ARG A 84 -9.17 3.95 -15.49
C ARG A 84 -8.05 4.64 -16.27
N LYS A 85 -6.84 4.72 -15.72
CA LYS A 85 -5.68 5.12 -16.52
C LYS A 85 -5.53 4.09 -17.64
N PRO A 86 -5.39 4.50 -18.91
CA PRO A 86 -5.15 3.54 -19.98
C PRO A 86 -3.88 2.77 -19.61
N ALA A 87 -3.98 1.43 -19.61
CA ALA A 87 -2.86 0.58 -19.27
C ALA A 87 -1.68 0.94 -20.18
N SER A 88 -0.59 1.46 -19.60
CA SER A 88 0.66 1.62 -20.33
C SER A 88 1.05 0.25 -20.90
N PRO A 89 1.30 0.11 -22.21
CA PRO A 89 1.67 -1.18 -22.77
C PRO A 89 3.05 -1.56 -22.22
N SER A 90 3.06 -2.49 -21.27
CA SER A 90 4.28 -3.09 -20.78
C SER A 90 4.85 -3.95 -21.90
N LEU A 91 5.95 -3.46 -22.51
CA LEU A 91 6.69 -4.18 -23.53
C LEU A 91 7.40 -5.40 -22.91
N LYS A 92 6.82 -6.60 -23.06
CA LYS A 92 7.62 -7.83 -23.21
C LYS A 92 6.79 -9.03 -23.69
N GLY A 93 7.19 -9.56 -24.85
CA GLY A 93 6.91 -10.92 -25.29
C GLY A 93 6.07 -11.01 -26.57
N LYS A 94 6.74 -11.01 -27.73
CA LYS A 94 6.14 -11.51 -28.98
C LYS A 94 5.84 -13.00 -28.80
N GLU A 95 4.57 -13.38 -28.87
CA GLU A 95 4.14 -14.69 -29.38
C GLU A 95 2.71 -14.59 -29.92
N LYS A 96 2.43 -15.44 -30.90
CA LYS A 96 1.46 -15.29 -32.00
C LYS A 96 -0.02 -15.21 -31.60
N ALA A 97 -0.75 -14.53 -32.48
CA ALA A 97 -2.19 -14.32 -32.52
C ALA A 97 -3.04 -15.59 -32.42
N ILE A 98 -4.11 -15.49 -31.64
CA ILE A 98 -5.41 -16.10 -31.94
C ILE A 98 -6.41 -14.94 -31.85
N GLU A 99 -7.03 -14.63 -32.97
CA GLU A 99 -8.16 -13.71 -33.09
C GLU A 99 -9.38 -14.41 -32.46
N ASP A 100 -9.93 -13.82 -31.39
CA ASP A 100 -11.30 -14.08 -30.97
C ASP A 100 -11.94 -12.73 -30.65
N ASP A 101 -13.03 -12.48 -31.37
CA ASP A 101 -13.68 -11.21 -31.59
C ASP A 101 -14.68 -10.95 -30.45
N GLY A 102 -14.44 -9.90 -29.68
CA GLY A 102 -15.22 -9.59 -28.49
C GLY A 102 -14.80 -8.29 -27.81
N GLN A 103 -14.44 -7.26 -28.57
CA GLN A 103 -14.29 -5.91 -28.02
C GLN A 103 -15.69 -5.32 -27.76
N MET A 104 -16.19 -5.50 -26.54
CA MET A 104 -17.11 -4.51 -25.97
C MET A 104 -16.31 -3.24 -25.73
N GLU A 105 -16.45 -2.28 -26.65
CA GLU A 105 -16.09 -0.88 -26.39
C GLU A 105 -16.87 -0.41 -25.15
N GLN A 106 -16.24 -0.43 -23.98
CA GLN A 106 -16.73 0.30 -22.82
C GLN A 106 -16.58 1.78 -23.18
N LYS A 107 -17.71 2.43 -23.46
CA LYS A 107 -17.78 3.89 -23.54
C LYS A 107 -17.15 4.45 -22.26
N ASP A 108 -16.03 5.16 -22.42
CA ASP A 108 -15.50 6.01 -21.38
C ASP A 108 -16.58 7.04 -21.04
N GLU A 109 -17.33 6.80 -19.96
CA GLU A 109 -18.21 7.81 -19.39
C GLU A 109 -17.32 8.97 -18.92
N GLU A 110 -17.48 10.13 -19.58
CA GLU A 110 -16.94 11.40 -19.12
C GLU A 110 -17.20 11.55 -17.62
N PRO A 111 -16.19 11.94 -16.81
CA PRO A 111 -16.38 12.07 -15.38
C PRO A 111 -17.51 13.07 -15.13
N ALA A 112 -18.62 12.58 -14.55
CA ALA A 112 -19.75 13.43 -14.19
C ALA A 112 -19.27 14.60 -13.28
N GLY A 113 -19.91 15.76 -13.30
CA GLY A 113 -19.59 16.88 -12.40
C GLY A 113 -18.43 17.79 -12.82
N THR A 114 -18.20 18.82 -12.02
CA THR A 114 -17.21 19.88 -12.28
C THR A 114 -15.79 19.42 -11.91
N ALA A 115 -14.76 20.05 -12.50
CA ALA A 115 -13.37 19.77 -12.16
C ALA A 115 -13.07 19.92 -10.65
N ALA A 116 -13.68 20.92 -10.00
CA ALA A 116 -13.54 21.13 -8.57
C ALA A 116 -14.16 19.98 -7.75
N GLU A 117 -15.34 19.51 -8.13
CA GLU A 117 -15.96 18.35 -7.48
C GLU A 117 -15.15 17.07 -7.69
N GLN A 118 -14.55 16.91 -8.86
CA GLN A 118 -13.65 15.79 -9.13
C GLN A 118 -12.40 15.84 -8.25
N ASP A 119 -11.80 17.02 -8.06
CA ASP A 119 -10.67 17.19 -7.14
C ASP A 119 -11.08 16.90 -5.68
N GLU A 120 -12.26 17.33 -5.25
CA GLU A 120 -12.82 16.98 -3.93
C GLU A 120 -13.02 15.46 -3.77
N VAL A 121 -13.50 14.78 -4.80
CA VAL A 121 -13.68 13.31 -4.81
C VAL A 121 -12.32 12.61 -4.69
N ARG A 122 -11.30 13.04 -5.44
CA ARG A 122 -9.95 12.47 -5.38
C ARG A 122 -9.32 12.66 -4.01
N GLU A 123 -9.42 13.87 -3.44
CA GLU A 123 -8.92 14.17 -2.09
C GLU A 123 -9.61 13.30 -1.04
N LEU A 124 -10.94 13.17 -1.09
CA LEU A 124 -11.68 12.36 -0.13
C LEU A 124 -11.38 10.86 -0.28
N ARG A 125 -11.20 10.36 -1.51
CA ARG A 125 -10.79 8.98 -1.78
C ARG A 125 -9.39 8.70 -1.22
N ALA A 126 -8.46 9.64 -1.38
CA ALA A 126 -7.12 9.55 -0.79
C ALA A 126 -7.21 9.47 0.75
N ILE A 127 -8.00 10.35 1.37
CA ILE A 127 -8.20 10.39 2.82
C ILE A 127 -8.78 9.08 3.35
N LEU A 128 -9.89 8.61 2.76
CA LEU A 128 -10.55 7.38 3.19
C LEU A 128 -9.66 6.16 3.01
N SER A 129 -8.96 6.04 1.88
CA SER A 129 -8.01 4.95 1.62
C SER A 129 -6.85 4.95 2.62
N ALA A 130 -6.33 6.12 2.99
CA ALA A 130 -5.32 6.22 4.03
C ALA A 130 -5.86 5.84 5.42
N ASN A 131 -7.13 6.14 5.73
CA ASN A 131 -7.76 5.75 7.00
C ASN A 131 -8.05 4.25 7.07
N VAL A 132 -8.45 3.64 5.95
CA VAL A 132 -8.49 2.17 5.78
C VAL A 132 -7.13 1.57 6.10
N ALA A 133 -6.04 2.13 5.57
CA ALA A 133 -4.69 1.67 5.88
C ALA A 133 -4.34 1.81 7.38
N ALA A 134 -4.80 2.87 8.05
CA ALA A 134 -4.61 3.05 9.48
C ALA A 134 -5.30 1.94 10.30
N CYS A 135 -6.54 1.59 9.96
CA CYS A 135 -7.25 0.46 10.56
C CYS A 135 -6.49 -0.86 10.33
N LEU A 136 -6.06 -1.11 9.10
CA LEU A 136 -5.36 -2.34 8.74
C LEU A 136 -4.02 -2.47 9.45
N LEU A 137 -3.29 -1.37 9.69
CA LEU A 137 -2.10 -1.37 10.53
C LEU A 137 -2.42 -1.76 11.99
N LYS A 138 -3.48 -1.19 12.57
CA LYS A 138 -3.94 -1.55 13.93
C LYS A 138 -4.41 -3.00 14.04
N LEU A 139 -4.92 -3.55 12.95
CA LEU A 139 -5.34 -4.96 12.82
C LEU A 139 -4.20 -5.89 12.36
N GLU A 140 -2.97 -5.38 12.23
CA GLU A 140 -1.78 -6.14 11.77
C GLU A 140 -1.91 -6.78 10.37
N ARG A 141 -2.79 -6.23 9.53
CA ARG A 141 -3.03 -6.68 8.13
C ARG A 141 -2.16 -5.89 7.16
N TYR A 142 -0.85 -6.04 7.30
CA TYR A 142 0.15 -5.16 6.66
C TYR A 142 0.09 -5.13 5.13
N LYS A 143 -0.09 -6.27 4.46
CA LYS A 143 -0.16 -6.32 2.99
C LYS A 143 -1.34 -5.52 2.43
N GLU A 144 -2.50 -5.66 3.07
CA GLU A 144 -3.69 -4.88 2.69
C GLU A 144 -3.52 -3.40 3.01
N ALA A 145 -2.81 -3.07 4.11
CA ALA A 145 -2.49 -1.68 4.44
C ALA A 145 -1.61 -1.03 3.36
N VAL A 146 -0.64 -1.76 2.79
CA VAL A 146 0.16 -1.29 1.65
C VAL A 146 -0.75 -1.01 0.45
N THR A 147 -1.62 -1.94 0.06
CA THR A 147 -2.56 -1.75 -1.07
C THR A 147 -3.48 -0.54 -0.87
N ALA A 148 -3.99 -0.34 0.34
CA ALA A 148 -4.82 0.83 0.66
C ALA A 148 -4.02 2.14 0.60
N CYS A 149 -2.74 2.13 1.01
CA CYS A 149 -1.87 3.29 0.84
C CYS A 149 -1.54 3.55 -0.63
N ASP A 150 -1.32 2.51 -1.44
CA ASP A 150 -1.09 2.65 -2.87
C ASP A 150 -2.28 3.33 -3.55
N ALA A 151 -3.51 2.90 -3.25
CA ALA A 151 -4.73 3.55 -3.72
C ALA A 151 -4.81 5.02 -3.29
N ALA A 152 -4.42 5.35 -2.05
CA ALA A 152 -4.38 6.74 -1.60
C ALA A 152 -3.36 7.59 -2.35
N LEU A 153 -2.20 7.01 -2.69
CA LEU A 153 -1.09 7.67 -3.38
C LEU A 153 -1.30 7.78 -4.89
N GLU A 154 -2.14 6.92 -5.47
CA GLU A 154 -2.59 7.05 -6.86
C GLU A 154 -3.44 8.32 -7.07
N GLU A 155 -4.24 8.69 -6.08
CA GLU A 155 -5.04 9.93 -6.05
C GLU A 155 -4.18 11.14 -5.67
N LYS A 156 -3.38 11.00 -4.60
CA LYS A 156 -2.54 12.07 -4.07
C LYS A 156 -1.12 11.56 -3.78
N PRO A 157 -0.19 11.68 -4.73
CA PRO A 157 1.16 11.13 -4.61
C PRO A 157 1.95 11.62 -3.40
N ASP A 158 1.71 12.86 -2.96
CA ASP A 158 2.45 13.51 -1.86
C ASP A 158 1.68 13.49 -0.54
N TYR A 159 0.73 12.56 -0.40
CA TYR A 159 -0.04 12.43 0.83
C TYR A 159 0.79 11.83 1.96
N ALA A 160 1.34 12.70 2.82
CA ALA A 160 2.25 12.34 3.90
C ALA A 160 1.74 11.20 4.81
N LYS A 161 0.45 11.21 5.17
CA LYS A 161 -0.14 10.15 6.02
C LYS A 161 -0.10 8.79 5.33
N ALA A 162 -0.40 8.72 4.02
CA ALA A 162 -0.36 7.48 3.26
C ALA A 162 1.08 6.98 3.07
N LEU A 163 2.03 7.86 2.73
CA LEU A 163 3.45 7.49 2.64
C LEU A 163 3.98 6.93 3.97
N HIS A 164 3.66 7.59 5.09
CA HIS A 164 4.14 7.14 6.39
C HIS A 164 3.53 5.79 6.79
N ARG A 165 2.21 5.63 6.59
CA ARG A 165 1.51 4.36 6.88
C ARG A 165 2.03 3.21 6.00
N ARG A 166 2.32 3.48 4.72
CA ARG A 166 2.91 2.49 3.80
C ARG A 166 4.32 2.10 4.24
N ALA A 167 5.14 3.06 4.65
CA ALA A 167 6.47 2.81 5.18
C ALA A 167 6.42 1.88 6.40
N LEU A 168 5.53 2.16 7.37
CA LEU A 168 5.32 1.33 8.56
C LEU A 168 4.84 -0.08 8.22
N ALA A 169 3.87 -0.22 7.32
CA ALA A 169 3.37 -1.52 6.88
C ALA A 169 4.49 -2.36 6.22
N ASN A 170 5.30 -1.73 5.38
CA ASN A 170 6.42 -2.36 4.70
C ASN A 170 7.56 -2.75 5.65
N GLU A 171 7.82 -1.96 6.70
CA GLU A 171 8.73 -2.34 7.78
C GLU A 171 8.25 -3.58 8.53
N ALA A 172 6.93 -3.68 8.80
CA ALA A 172 6.34 -4.81 9.47
C ALA A 172 6.35 -6.10 8.60
N ILE A 173 6.24 -5.96 7.27
CA ILE A 173 6.38 -7.10 6.34
C ILE A 173 7.82 -7.65 6.35
N GLY A 174 8.83 -6.77 6.39
CA GLY A 174 10.23 -7.15 6.63
C GLY A 174 10.94 -7.94 5.52
N SER A 175 10.32 -8.13 4.34
CA SER A 175 11.00 -8.66 3.15
C SER A 175 12.00 -7.66 2.59
N TRP A 176 12.99 -8.10 1.83
CA TRP A 176 13.98 -7.22 1.22
C TRP A 176 13.30 -6.12 0.39
N SER A 177 12.36 -6.48 -0.49
CA SER A 177 11.63 -5.53 -1.33
C SER A 177 10.74 -4.57 -0.53
N SER A 178 10.10 -5.04 0.53
CA SER A 178 9.28 -4.16 1.38
C SER A 178 10.16 -3.18 2.17
N LEU A 179 11.31 -3.60 2.70
CA LEU A 179 12.22 -2.70 3.41
C LEU A 179 12.80 -1.62 2.48
N GLU A 180 13.11 -1.95 1.22
CA GLU A 180 13.50 -0.96 0.22
C GLU A 180 12.37 0.04 -0.07
N ALA A 181 11.15 -0.45 -0.26
CA ALA A 181 9.98 0.41 -0.46
C ALA A 181 9.73 1.34 0.74
N SER A 182 9.90 0.83 1.96
CA SER A 182 9.80 1.63 3.19
C SER A 182 10.84 2.75 3.23
N LEU A 183 12.10 2.44 2.91
CA LEU A 183 13.16 3.45 2.86
C LEU A 183 12.87 4.52 1.79
N ALA A 184 12.34 4.12 0.64
CA ALA A 184 11.93 5.04 -0.41
C ALA A 184 10.81 5.99 0.06
N ASP A 185 9.81 5.48 0.78
CA ASP A 185 8.74 6.29 1.37
C ASP A 185 9.26 7.30 2.39
N TYR A 186 10.17 6.90 3.28
CA TYR A 186 10.81 7.81 4.23
C TYR A 186 11.65 8.89 3.53
N ASN A 187 12.36 8.53 2.47
CA ASN A 187 13.10 9.50 1.66
C ASN A 187 12.16 10.50 0.98
N LYS A 188 11.01 10.03 0.45
CA LYS A 188 10.01 10.91 -0.13
C LYS A 188 9.40 11.84 0.92
N LEU A 189 9.04 11.32 2.09
CA LEU A 189 8.54 12.12 3.21
C LEU A 189 9.51 13.23 3.62
N ALA A 190 10.82 12.96 3.63
CA ALA A 190 11.85 13.96 3.96
C ALA A 190 11.89 15.15 2.99
N THR A 191 11.31 15.02 1.79
CA THR A 191 11.26 16.10 0.79
C THR A 191 10.01 16.98 0.91
N LEU A 192 9.02 16.58 1.71
CA LEU A 192 7.77 17.33 1.85
C LEU A 192 7.96 18.56 2.77
N PRO A 193 7.34 19.71 2.46
CA PRO A 193 7.55 20.95 3.20
C PRO A 193 6.89 20.97 4.59
N ASP A 194 5.77 20.27 4.77
CA ASP A 194 4.90 20.40 5.96
C ASP A 194 4.93 19.15 6.87
N VAL A 195 6.13 18.66 7.19
CA VAL A 195 6.30 17.52 8.09
C VAL A 195 6.41 17.99 9.54
N SER A 196 5.61 17.41 10.44
CA SER A 196 5.69 17.73 11.87
C SER A 196 7.06 17.36 12.46
N PRO A 197 7.57 18.09 13.47
CA PRO A 197 8.87 17.79 14.07
C PRO A 197 9.01 16.35 14.58
N LEU A 198 7.93 15.81 15.18
CA LEU A 198 7.89 14.43 15.65
C LEU A 198 8.06 13.43 14.50
N LEU A 199 7.35 13.65 13.38
CA LEU A 199 7.49 12.80 12.20
C LEU A 199 8.87 12.98 11.54
N ALA A 200 9.45 14.18 11.55
CA ALA A 200 10.80 14.43 11.04
C ALA A 200 11.86 13.62 11.81
N ASP A 201 11.74 13.51 13.13
CA ASP A 201 12.64 12.69 13.94
C ASP A 201 12.47 11.19 13.68
N GLN A 202 11.22 10.73 13.48
CA GLN A 202 10.93 9.36 13.07
C GLN A 202 11.54 9.03 11.70
N ILE A 203 11.41 9.93 10.71
CA ILE A 203 12.00 9.79 9.37
C ILE A 203 13.52 9.65 9.47
N LYS A 204 14.20 10.56 10.21
CA LYS A 204 15.66 10.49 10.40
C LYS A 204 16.10 9.19 11.08
N ALA A 205 15.36 8.74 12.09
CA ALA A 205 15.65 7.48 12.77
C ALA A 205 15.49 6.28 11.84
N ALA A 206 14.44 6.27 11.01
CA ALA A 206 14.21 5.22 10.02
C ALA A 206 15.31 5.21 8.95
N GLN A 207 15.67 6.37 8.39
CA GLN A 207 16.73 6.52 7.39
C GLN A 207 18.11 6.05 7.88
N ARG A 208 18.39 6.16 9.19
CA ARG A 208 19.63 5.61 9.78
C ARG A 208 19.59 4.09 9.95
N ARG A 209 18.43 3.54 10.31
CA ARG A 209 18.28 2.11 10.68
C ARG A 209 18.00 1.20 9.49
N LEU A 210 17.23 1.68 8.51
CA LEU A 210 16.73 0.85 7.40
C LEU A 210 17.82 0.37 6.43
N PRO A 211 18.85 1.16 6.06
CA PRO A 211 19.87 0.69 5.12
C PRO A 211 20.57 -0.60 5.55
N ASP A 212 20.94 -0.70 6.84
CA ASP A 212 21.57 -1.90 7.38
C ASP A 212 20.61 -3.10 7.38
N LYS A 213 19.33 -2.86 7.69
CA LYS A 213 18.29 -3.91 7.64
C LYS A 213 18.04 -4.39 6.22
N VAL A 214 17.98 -3.48 5.25
CA VAL A 214 17.82 -3.81 3.83
C VAL A 214 18.97 -4.71 3.38
N ARG A 215 20.22 -4.32 3.67
CA ARG A 215 21.40 -5.10 3.31
C ARG A 215 21.40 -6.49 3.95
N ALA A 216 21.11 -6.57 5.25
CA ALA A 216 21.06 -7.85 5.96
C ALA A 216 19.97 -8.79 5.39
N GLN A 217 18.78 -8.25 5.09
CA GLN A 217 17.69 -9.04 4.52
C GLN A 217 17.97 -9.42 3.06
N GLN A 218 18.61 -8.54 2.31
CA GLN A 218 19.06 -8.81 0.95
C GLN A 218 20.05 -9.99 0.90
N ASP A 219 21.07 -9.98 1.76
CA ASP A 219 22.06 -11.05 1.80
C ASP A 219 21.40 -12.39 2.21
N LYS A 220 20.52 -12.36 3.21
CA LYS A 220 19.74 -13.53 3.64
C LYS A 220 18.87 -14.11 2.52
N GLU A 221 18.06 -13.30 1.85
CA GLU A 221 17.17 -13.78 0.79
C GLU A 221 17.97 -14.27 -0.44
N LYS A 222 19.11 -13.65 -0.75
CA LYS A 222 20.03 -14.14 -1.79
C LYS A 222 20.59 -15.51 -1.46
N ASP A 223 21.06 -15.71 -0.24
CA ASP A 223 21.59 -17.01 0.21
C ASP A 223 20.51 -18.10 0.14
N GLU A 224 19.28 -17.80 0.56
CA GLU A 224 18.14 -18.72 0.45
C GLU A 224 17.81 -19.06 -1.02
N VAL A 225 17.84 -18.08 -1.93
CA VAL A 225 17.59 -18.30 -3.36
C VAL A 225 18.70 -19.13 -4.00
N ILE A 226 19.97 -18.85 -3.66
CA ILE A 226 21.12 -19.63 -4.13
C ILE A 226 21.02 -21.07 -3.62
N GLY A 227 20.66 -21.27 -2.35
CA GLY A 227 20.43 -22.61 -1.77
C GLY A 227 19.37 -23.39 -2.54
N LYS A 228 18.18 -22.79 -2.73
CA LYS A 228 17.08 -23.42 -3.50
C LYS A 228 17.48 -23.75 -4.94
N LEU A 229 18.28 -22.90 -5.57
CA LEU A 229 18.78 -23.14 -6.92
C LEU A 229 19.77 -24.31 -6.97
N LYS A 230 20.63 -24.43 -5.94
CA LYS A 230 21.51 -25.59 -5.79
C LYS A 230 20.73 -26.87 -5.56
N ASP A 231 19.73 -26.87 -4.69
CA ASP A 231 18.89 -28.04 -4.41
C ASP A 231 18.14 -28.51 -5.66
N LEU A 232 17.62 -27.56 -6.45
CA LEU A 232 17.00 -27.87 -7.74
C LEU A 232 18.01 -28.47 -8.73
N GLY A 233 19.21 -27.88 -8.81
CA GLY A 233 20.32 -28.40 -9.62
C GLY A 233 20.70 -29.82 -9.21
N ASN A 234 20.84 -30.08 -7.91
CA ASN A 234 21.16 -31.38 -7.34
C ASN A 234 20.05 -32.42 -7.57
N THR A 235 18.79 -32.00 -7.60
CA THR A 235 17.68 -32.90 -7.94
C THR A 235 17.76 -33.40 -9.39
N LEU A 236 18.22 -32.55 -10.31
CA LEU A 236 18.42 -32.91 -11.71
C LEU A 236 19.72 -33.70 -11.92
N LEU A 237 20.83 -33.21 -11.36
CA LEU A 237 22.16 -33.81 -11.47
C LEU A 237 22.26 -35.15 -10.73
N GLY A 238 21.55 -35.31 -9.62
CA GLY A 238 21.52 -36.54 -8.84
C GLY A 238 21.01 -37.75 -9.62
N LYS A 239 20.11 -37.53 -10.60
CA LYS A 239 19.65 -38.59 -11.53
C LYS A 239 20.78 -39.15 -12.40
N PHE A 240 21.89 -38.44 -12.49
CA PHE A 240 23.10 -38.83 -13.22
C PHE A 240 24.28 -39.15 -12.28
N GLY A 241 24.05 -39.21 -10.96
CA GLY A 241 25.11 -39.40 -9.96
C GLY A 241 26.04 -38.20 -9.80
N LEU A 242 25.53 -36.99 -10.09
CA LEU A 242 26.28 -35.74 -10.04
C LEU A 242 25.69 -34.77 -8.99
N SER A 243 26.49 -33.80 -8.54
CA SER A 243 26.10 -32.70 -7.66
C SER A 243 26.61 -31.37 -8.23
N THR A 244 25.96 -30.25 -7.89
CA THR A 244 26.45 -28.90 -8.13
C THR A 244 27.82 -28.66 -7.49
N ASP A 245 28.17 -29.40 -6.42
CA ASP A 245 29.47 -29.29 -5.76
C ASP A 245 30.61 -29.96 -6.55
N ASN A 246 30.27 -30.82 -7.51
CA ASN A 246 31.25 -31.45 -8.39
C ASN A 246 31.85 -30.45 -9.39
N PHE A 247 31.25 -29.27 -9.55
CA PHE A 247 31.68 -28.23 -10.49
C PHE A 247 32.33 -27.07 -9.72
N LYS A 248 33.66 -27.01 -9.72
CA LYS A 248 34.42 -25.94 -9.06
C LYS A 248 34.91 -24.90 -10.06
N PHE A 249 34.64 -23.63 -9.76
CA PHE A 249 35.24 -22.51 -10.47
C PHE A 249 36.73 -22.39 -10.11
N VAL A 250 37.58 -22.30 -11.12
CA VAL A 250 39.03 -22.10 -11.01
C VAL A 250 39.39 -20.85 -11.81
N GLU A 251 39.97 -19.85 -11.15
CA GLU A 251 40.51 -18.65 -11.80
C GLU A 251 41.83 -18.99 -12.50
N GLN A 252 41.95 -18.61 -13.77
CA GLN A 252 43.17 -18.80 -14.55
C GLN A 252 44.03 -17.52 -14.56
N PRO A 253 45.37 -17.63 -14.63
CA PRO A 253 46.26 -16.48 -14.77
C PRO A 253 45.92 -15.73 -16.07
N GLY A 254 45.36 -14.53 -15.95
CA GLY A 254 44.81 -13.76 -17.09
C GLY A 254 43.36 -13.31 -16.90
N GLY A 255 42.72 -13.65 -15.78
CA GLY A 255 41.37 -13.17 -15.42
C GLY A 255 40.21 -14.00 -16.00
N GLY A 256 40.51 -15.09 -16.71
CA GLY A 256 39.51 -16.03 -17.21
C GLY A 256 39.02 -16.98 -16.10
N HIS A 257 37.74 -17.35 -16.15
CA HIS A 257 37.14 -18.32 -15.24
C HIS A 257 36.94 -19.66 -15.95
N SER A 258 37.42 -20.76 -15.37
CA SER A 258 37.22 -22.13 -15.89
C SER A 258 36.41 -22.96 -14.91
N ILE A 259 35.46 -23.75 -15.39
CA ILE A 259 34.72 -24.72 -14.57
C ILE A 259 35.48 -26.05 -14.63
N SER A 260 35.93 -26.53 -13.49
CA SER A 260 36.58 -27.84 -13.33
C SER A 260 35.61 -28.83 -12.72
N PHE A 261 35.62 -30.07 -13.21
CA PHE A 261 34.83 -31.15 -12.64
C PHE A 261 35.71 -31.99 -11.70
N GLN A 262 35.27 -32.17 -10.45
CA GLN A 262 35.91 -33.05 -9.47
C GLN A 262 34.87 -34.04 -8.95
N ARG A 263 35.24 -35.32 -8.89
CA ARG A 263 34.39 -36.43 -8.44
C ARG A 263 34.91 -37.01 -7.13
#